data_AF-A0A9D6PV55-F1
#
_entry.id   AF-A0A9D6PV55-F1
#
_cell.length_a   1.000
_cell.length_b   1.000
_cell.length_c   1.000
_cell.angle_alpha   90.00
_cell.angle_beta   90.00
_cell.angle_gamma   90.00
#
_symmetry.space_group_name_H-M   'P 1'
#
loop_
_entity.id
_entity.type
_entity.pdbx_description
1 polymer ?
#
loop_
_entity_poly.entity_id
_entity_poly.type
_entity_poly.pdbx_seq_one_letter_code
_entity_poly.pdbx_strand_id
1 'polypeptide(L)'
;MRSYLYGIIESNAVKNFGAIGFETADLGRGKVEALPSRNIAAVIGPAPQEDFGLLSKERLVKTLLTHQETLEMIMKSQFILPCKFGTVLRDREEVRELLLQNERRLEEWISKMKDRVEMDVVATWDSREVLKGMAEGDPEIESRIKAIHALSPEREKDEKIALGMNLAAKLKEYANQWADEILFALKKVSQESAPHDVMNDDMVLNASFLLKHDQEDQFSKAVEDLDQRFEGKFNFRCIGPLPPYSFSMILVKEFEEREIRRAKEVLGLEGDQNLETVKHAYKEKSREFHPDIHPELDNQEFQKIHEAYELLLDYCQGGRQSWKVDLFQTNGKG
;
A
#
# COMPACT_ATOMS: atom_id res chain seq x y z
N MET A 1 -13.70 8.11 23.68
CA MET A 1 -13.56 6.73 23.15
C MET A 1 -12.83 6.85 21.82
N ARG A 2 -11.83 6.00 21.58
CA ARG A 2 -11.05 6.01 20.35
C ARG A 2 -11.94 5.76 19.13
N SER A 3 -11.70 6.49 18.06
CA SER A 3 -12.47 6.43 16.81
C SER A 3 -11.63 5.81 15.72
N TYR A 4 -12.08 4.69 15.17
CA TYR A 4 -11.48 4.12 13.97
C TYR A 4 -11.98 4.88 12.75
N LEU A 5 -11.07 5.35 11.90
CA LEU A 5 -11.40 6.08 10.68
C LEU A 5 -11.33 5.14 9.48
N TYR A 6 -12.48 4.88 8.85
CA TYR A 6 -12.57 4.05 7.65
C TYR A 6 -12.21 4.83 6.39
N GLY A 7 -12.65 6.09 6.29
CA GLY A 7 -12.46 6.93 5.12
C GLY A 7 -13.25 8.23 5.21
N ILE A 8 -13.27 8.98 4.12
CA ILE A 8 -13.92 10.29 4.03
C ILE A 8 -14.87 10.31 2.83
N ILE A 9 -16.08 10.83 3.04
CA ILE A 9 -17.15 10.91 2.03
C ILE A 9 -17.57 12.37 1.81
N GLU A 10 -18.21 12.64 0.66
CA GLU A 10 -18.92 13.90 0.43
C GLU A 10 -20.26 13.88 1.17
N SER A 11 -20.38 14.64 2.26
CA SER A 11 -21.59 14.73 3.08
C SER A 11 -21.50 15.90 4.06
N ASN A 12 -22.58 16.67 4.17
CA ASN A 12 -22.73 17.71 5.19
C ASN A 12 -23.64 17.29 6.36
N ALA A 13 -24.14 16.05 6.34
CA ALA A 13 -25.07 15.53 7.33
C ALA A 13 -24.47 14.33 8.09
N VAL A 14 -24.94 14.16 9.33
CA VAL A 14 -24.72 12.93 10.09
C VAL A 14 -25.47 11.81 9.38
N LYS A 15 -24.76 10.73 9.05
CA LYS A 15 -25.33 9.50 8.48
C LYS A 15 -25.03 8.32 9.39
N ASN A 16 -25.95 7.38 9.50
CA ASN A 16 -25.75 6.14 10.24
C ASN A 16 -25.79 4.97 9.25
N PHE A 17 -24.73 4.18 9.21
CA PHE A 17 -24.59 3.02 8.32
C PHE A 17 -24.94 1.71 9.01
N GLY A 18 -25.32 1.76 10.30
CA GLY A 18 -25.68 0.60 11.10
C GLY A 18 -24.47 -0.16 11.64
N ALA A 19 -24.74 -1.38 12.11
CA ALA A 19 -23.77 -2.28 12.73
C ALA A 19 -22.95 -3.03 11.67
N ILE A 20 -22.14 -2.29 10.92
CA ILE A 20 -21.32 -2.82 9.81
C ILE A 20 -19.83 -2.78 10.10
N GLY A 21 -19.39 -2.27 11.25
CA GLY A 21 -17.98 -2.15 11.61
C GLY A 21 -17.41 -3.42 12.25
N PHE A 22 -16.29 -3.27 12.97
CA PHE A 22 -15.61 -4.36 13.67
C PHE A 22 -16.46 -5.01 14.76
N GLU A 23 -16.24 -6.29 15.02
CA GLU A 23 -16.81 -6.95 16.19
C GLU A 23 -16.36 -6.27 17.49
N THR A 24 -17.32 -6.01 18.35
CA THR A 24 -17.11 -5.47 19.69
C THR A 24 -17.41 -6.57 20.71
N ALA A 25 -16.72 -6.56 21.85
CA ALA A 25 -16.82 -7.60 22.86
C ALA A 25 -18.25 -7.85 23.36
N ASP A 26 -19.10 -6.81 23.36
CA ASP A 26 -20.39 -6.83 24.06
C ASP A 26 -21.63 -6.71 23.16
N LEU A 27 -21.49 -6.32 21.88
CA LEU A 27 -22.63 -5.85 21.07
C LEU A 27 -22.65 -6.35 19.61
N GLY A 28 -21.84 -7.34 19.26
CA GLY A 28 -21.70 -7.77 17.86
C GLY A 28 -20.94 -6.74 17.02
N ARG A 29 -21.26 -6.57 15.73
CA ARG A 29 -20.60 -5.58 14.87
C ARG A 29 -20.86 -4.16 15.36
N GLY A 30 -19.80 -3.35 15.38
CA GLY A 30 -19.82 -1.96 15.84
C GLY A 30 -20.60 -1.05 14.90
N LYS A 31 -21.23 -0.02 15.45
CA LYS A 31 -21.96 0.98 14.67
C LYS A 31 -20.99 1.89 13.93
N VAL A 32 -21.26 2.12 12.65
CA VAL A 32 -20.50 3.02 11.78
C VAL A 32 -21.36 4.22 11.41
N GLU A 33 -20.80 5.42 11.50
CA GLU A 33 -21.48 6.68 11.23
C GLU A 33 -20.59 7.67 10.47
N ALA A 34 -21.19 8.66 9.84
CA ALA A 34 -20.50 9.80 9.25
C ALA A 34 -20.54 11.00 10.19
N LEU A 35 -19.37 11.50 10.56
CA LEU A 35 -19.18 12.72 11.33
C LEU A 35 -18.90 13.90 10.37
N PRO A 36 -19.85 14.82 10.14
CA PRO A 36 -19.70 15.86 9.14
C PRO A 36 -18.80 17.02 9.60
N SER A 37 -18.13 17.63 8.64
CA SER A 37 -17.43 18.90 8.71
C SER A 37 -17.61 19.63 7.37
N ARG A 38 -18.46 20.66 7.35
CA ARG A 38 -18.82 21.41 6.13
C ARG A 38 -19.35 20.49 5.03
N ASN A 39 -18.64 20.27 3.92
CA ASN A 39 -19.14 19.42 2.80
C ASN A 39 -18.61 17.98 2.82
N ILE A 40 -17.70 17.65 3.74
CA ILE A 40 -17.12 16.31 3.86
C ILE A 40 -17.48 15.69 5.22
N ALA A 41 -17.46 14.36 5.30
CA ALA A 41 -17.66 13.66 6.56
C ALA A 41 -16.67 12.50 6.72
N ALA A 42 -16.16 12.34 7.93
CA ALA A 42 -15.37 11.18 8.31
C ALA A 42 -16.28 10.01 8.63
N VAL A 43 -16.06 8.86 7.97
CA VAL A 43 -16.74 7.61 8.31
C VAL A 43 -15.97 6.96 9.44
N ILE A 44 -16.60 6.88 10.61
CA ILE A 44 -15.99 6.42 11.84
C ILE A 44 -16.78 5.30 12.50
N GLY A 45 -16.08 4.48 13.28
CA GLY A 45 -16.68 3.48 14.17
C GLY A 45 -15.86 3.30 15.45
N PRO A 46 -16.33 2.48 16.40
CA PRO A 46 -15.56 2.15 17.59
C PRO A 46 -14.27 1.43 17.20
N ALA A 47 -13.13 1.91 17.70
CA ALA A 47 -11.87 1.21 17.51
C ALA A 47 -11.84 -0.11 18.30
N PRO A 48 -11.32 -1.21 17.72
CA PRO A 48 -11.00 -2.42 18.48
C PRO A 48 -10.13 -2.09 19.71
N GLN A 49 -10.33 -2.80 20.81
CA GLN A 49 -9.48 -2.62 21.99
C GLN A 49 -8.10 -3.23 21.81
N GLU A 50 -8.01 -4.27 20.98
CA GLU A 50 -6.79 -4.99 20.65
C GLU A 50 -5.84 -4.10 19.83
N ASP A 51 -4.54 -4.22 20.10
CA ASP A 51 -3.50 -3.63 19.26
C ASP A 51 -3.35 -4.46 17.98
N PHE A 52 -3.53 -3.83 16.81
CA PHE A 52 -3.42 -4.49 15.52
C PHE A 52 -2.05 -5.15 15.31
N GLY A 53 -0.98 -4.60 15.88
CA GLY A 53 0.38 -5.15 15.77
C GLY A 53 0.60 -6.42 16.58
N LEU A 54 -0.30 -6.75 17.50
CA LEU A 54 -0.23 -7.92 18.39
C LEU A 54 -1.25 -9.00 18.04
N LEU A 55 -2.02 -8.82 16.96
CA LEU A 55 -3.03 -9.79 16.53
C LEU A 55 -2.41 -11.06 15.98
N SER A 56 -3.07 -12.20 16.22
CA SER A 56 -2.77 -13.42 15.47
C SER A 56 -3.04 -13.21 13.98
N LYS A 57 -2.40 -14.00 13.12
CA LYS A 57 -2.59 -13.91 11.66
C LYS A 57 -4.06 -14.08 11.28
N GLU A 58 -4.76 -15.03 11.88
CA GLU A 58 -6.18 -15.30 11.62
C GLU A 58 -7.04 -14.10 12.01
N ARG A 59 -6.76 -13.49 13.18
CA ARG A 59 -7.49 -12.34 13.68
C ARG A 59 -7.23 -11.10 12.83
N LEU A 60 -5.99 -10.88 12.39
CA LEU A 60 -5.62 -9.79 11.49
C LEU A 60 -6.35 -9.91 10.16
N VAL A 61 -6.37 -11.10 9.55
CA VAL A 61 -7.10 -11.35 8.28
C VAL A 61 -8.59 -11.07 8.45
N LYS A 62 -9.22 -11.55 9.52
CA LYS A 62 -10.64 -11.27 9.79
C LYS A 62 -10.91 -9.77 9.93
N THR A 63 -9.99 -9.05 10.57
CA THR A 63 -10.11 -7.61 10.79
C THR A 63 -9.94 -6.83 9.49
N LEU A 64 -8.93 -7.18 8.67
CA LEU A 64 -8.76 -6.61 7.33
C LEU A 64 -10.00 -6.82 6.45
N LEU A 65 -10.56 -8.04 6.45
CA LEU A 65 -11.79 -8.34 5.72
C LEU A 65 -12.97 -7.49 6.20
N THR A 66 -13.12 -7.32 7.52
CA THR A 66 -14.21 -6.51 8.08
C THR A 66 -14.08 -5.03 7.67
N HIS A 67 -12.86 -4.49 7.63
CA HIS A 67 -12.60 -3.14 7.14
C HIS A 67 -13.01 -2.99 5.68
N GLN A 68 -12.59 -3.93 4.83
CA GLN A 68 -12.93 -3.94 3.41
C GLN A 68 -14.44 -4.02 3.18
N GLU A 69 -15.12 -4.99 3.82
CA GLU A 69 -16.58 -5.14 3.73
C GLU A 69 -17.32 -3.87 4.14
N THR A 70 -16.85 -3.17 5.17
CA THR A 70 -17.45 -1.91 5.64
C THR A 70 -17.42 -0.85 4.54
N LEU A 71 -16.27 -0.71 3.88
CA LEU A 71 -16.09 0.27 2.81
C LEU A 71 -16.91 -0.11 1.57
N GLU A 72 -16.91 -1.38 1.17
CA GLU A 72 -17.75 -1.89 0.07
C GLU A 72 -19.25 -1.66 0.33
N MET A 73 -19.73 -1.84 1.56
CA MET A 73 -21.12 -1.56 1.92
C MET A 73 -21.48 -0.09 1.75
N ILE A 74 -20.56 0.83 2.08
CA ILE A 74 -20.76 2.27 1.91
C ILE A 74 -20.73 2.66 0.43
N MET A 75 -19.81 2.06 -0.34
CA MET A 75 -19.67 2.27 -1.78
C MET A 75 -20.92 1.98 -2.59
N LYS A 76 -21.79 1.07 -2.11
CA LYS A 76 -23.11 0.82 -2.72
C LYS A 76 -24.00 2.07 -2.81
N SER A 77 -23.71 3.11 -2.04
CA SER A 77 -24.51 4.33 -1.97
C SER A 77 -23.77 5.61 -2.32
N GLN A 78 -22.44 5.66 -2.17
CA GLN A 78 -21.62 6.86 -2.42
C GLN A 78 -20.13 6.51 -2.45
N PHE A 79 -19.33 7.34 -3.11
CA PHE A 79 -17.87 7.23 -3.06
C PHE A 79 -17.32 7.46 -1.64
N ILE A 80 -16.24 6.74 -1.32
CA ILE A 80 -15.45 6.92 -0.10
C ILE A 80 -13.96 6.96 -0.46
N LEU A 81 -13.27 8.02 -0.04
CA LEU A 81 -11.82 8.10 -0.08
C LEU A 81 -11.27 7.25 1.09
N PRO A 82 -10.63 6.10 0.83
CA PRO A 82 -10.29 5.16 1.89
C PRO A 82 -9.16 5.68 2.77
N CYS A 83 -9.21 5.37 4.06
CA CYS A 83 -8.08 5.51 4.98
C CYS A 83 -7.30 4.21 5.08
N LYS A 84 -6.00 4.31 5.37
CA LYS A 84 -5.18 3.14 5.66
C LYS A 84 -5.79 2.33 6.81
N PHE A 85 -5.82 1.01 6.63
CA PHE A 85 -6.20 0.11 7.70
C PHE A 85 -5.41 0.39 8.98
N GLY A 86 -6.12 0.45 10.11
CA GLY A 86 -5.52 0.67 11.42
C GLY A 86 -5.46 2.14 11.83
N THR A 87 -6.02 3.06 11.03
CA THR A 87 -6.10 4.48 11.38
C THR A 87 -7.07 4.68 12.55
N VAL A 88 -6.53 5.00 13.73
CA VAL A 88 -7.29 5.21 14.96
C VAL A 88 -6.95 6.56 15.55
N LEU A 89 -7.97 7.38 15.79
CA LEU A 89 -7.85 8.70 16.42
C LEU A 89 -8.32 8.61 17.87
N ARG A 90 -7.79 9.49 18.73
CA ARG A 90 -8.06 9.54 20.17
C ARG A 90 -9.54 9.68 20.48
N ASP A 91 -10.24 10.54 19.73
CA ASP A 91 -11.66 10.78 19.88
C ASP A 91 -12.28 11.50 18.66
N ARG A 92 -13.56 11.88 18.78
CA ARG A 92 -14.31 12.56 17.72
C ARG A 92 -13.87 14.02 17.52
N GLU A 93 -13.30 14.68 18.51
CA GLU A 93 -12.80 16.05 18.33
C GLU A 93 -11.55 16.04 17.46
N GLU A 94 -10.64 15.09 17.70
CA GLU A 94 -9.46 14.91 16.84
C GLU A 94 -9.85 14.60 15.39
N VAL A 95 -10.90 13.81 15.17
CA VAL A 95 -11.46 13.57 13.83
C VAL A 95 -11.95 14.88 13.19
N ARG A 96 -12.62 15.76 13.95
CA ARG A 96 -13.08 17.06 13.41
C ARG A 96 -11.92 17.98 13.07
N GLU A 97 -10.89 18.03 13.91
CA GLU A 97 -9.67 18.79 13.63
C GLU A 97 -8.99 18.30 12.35
N LEU A 98 -8.91 16.99 12.15
CA LEU A 98 -8.41 16.36 10.93
C LEU A 98 -9.16 16.83 9.69
N LEU A 99 -10.49 16.79 9.72
CA LEU A 99 -11.32 17.25 8.61
C LEU A 99 -11.14 18.75 8.35
N LEU A 100 -11.16 19.59 9.39
CA LEU A 100 -11.04 21.05 9.25
C LEU A 100 -9.69 21.48 8.68
N GLN A 101 -8.59 20.88 9.12
CA GLN A 101 -7.25 21.24 8.65
C GLN A 101 -6.98 20.80 7.21
N ASN A 102 -7.67 19.74 6.75
CA ASN A 102 -7.41 19.12 5.45
C ASN A 102 -8.57 19.29 4.46
N GLU A 103 -9.60 20.06 4.80
CA GLU A 103 -10.87 20.18 4.08
C GLU A 103 -10.66 20.33 2.56
N ARG A 104 -10.01 21.41 2.14
CA ARG A 104 -9.79 21.71 0.72
C ARG A 104 -9.08 20.56 0.01
N ARG A 105 -8.04 20.01 0.63
CA ARG A 105 -7.24 18.93 0.02
C ARG A 105 -8.09 17.67 -0.13
N LEU A 106 -8.89 17.32 0.88
CA LEU A 106 -9.75 16.15 0.85
C LEU A 106 -10.91 16.32 -0.16
N GLU A 107 -11.51 17.51 -0.25
CA GLU A 107 -12.53 17.84 -1.26
C GLU A 107 -11.99 17.70 -2.69
N GLU A 108 -10.80 18.26 -2.97
CA GLU A 108 -10.13 18.14 -4.27
C GLU A 108 -9.94 16.67 -4.67
N TRP A 109 -9.55 15.84 -3.71
CA TRP A 109 -9.30 14.42 -3.92
C TRP A 109 -10.56 13.59 -4.10
N ILE A 110 -11.60 13.83 -3.30
CA ILE A 110 -12.91 13.22 -3.49
C ILE A 110 -13.44 13.59 -4.88
N SER A 111 -13.37 14.86 -5.28
CA SER A 111 -13.81 15.29 -6.61
C SER A 111 -13.03 14.63 -7.75
N LYS A 112 -11.73 14.35 -7.56
CA LYS A 112 -10.90 13.67 -8.57
C LYS A 112 -11.25 12.18 -8.72
N MET A 113 -11.64 11.53 -7.63
CA MET A 113 -11.77 10.07 -7.53
C MET A 113 -13.20 9.55 -7.50
N LYS A 114 -14.21 10.41 -7.28
CA LYS A 114 -15.60 9.98 -7.02
C LYS A 114 -16.27 9.12 -8.09
N ASP A 115 -15.84 9.25 -9.34
CA ASP A 115 -16.38 8.48 -10.47
C ASP A 115 -15.47 7.29 -10.85
N ARG A 116 -14.54 6.92 -9.96
CA ARG A 116 -13.51 5.92 -10.21
C ARG A 116 -13.55 4.78 -9.21
N VAL A 117 -13.19 3.60 -9.70
CA VAL A 117 -13.06 2.36 -8.93
C VAL A 117 -11.75 1.68 -9.23
N GLU A 118 -11.33 0.84 -8.31
CA GLU A 118 -10.18 -0.04 -8.49
C GLU A 118 -10.64 -1.46 -8.82
N MET A 119 -9.98 -2.06 -9.81
CA MET A 119 -10.09 -3.47 -10.15
C MET A 119 -8.72 -4.11 -10.01
N ASP A 120 -8.61 -5.14 -9.18
CA ASP A 120 -7.39 -5.92 -9.04
C ASP A 120 -7.44 -7.11 -9.99
N VAL A 121 -6.35 -7.33 -10.72
CA VAL A 121 -6.16 -8.50 -11.57
C VAL A 121 -4.94 -9.27 -11.08
N VAL A 122 -5.19 -10.54 -10.77
CA VAL A 122 -4.16 -11.52 -10.44
C VAL A 122 -4.13 -12.56 -11.55
N ALA A 123 -2.95 -12.81 -12.11
CA ALA A 123 -2.73 -13.91 -13.06
C ALA A 123 -1.77 -14.92 -12.44
N THR A 124 -2.18 -16.19 -12.39
CA THR A 124 -1.37 -17.29 -11.87
C THR A 124 -1.22 -18.41 -12.88
N TRP A 125 -0.14 -19.19 -12.79
CA TRP A 125 0.11 -20.40 -13.56
C TRP A 125 0.59 -21.55 -12.65
N ASP A 126 0.86 -22.72 -13.22
CA ASP A 126 1.65 -23.77 -12.53
C ASP A 126 3.12 -23.60 -12.93
N SER A 127 3.92 -23.01 -12.03
CA SER A 127 5.35 -22.75 -12.29
C SER A 127 6.14 -24.03 -12.55
N ARG A 128 5.72 -25.17 -12.00
CA ARG A 128 6.43 -26.45 -12.16
C ARG A 128 6.23 -27.02 -13.55
N GLU A 129 5.00 -26.98 -14.05
CA GLU A 129 4.70 -27.39 -15.43
C GLU A 129 5.40 -26.48 -16.44
N VAL A 130 5.44 -25.16 -16.18
CA VAL A 130 6.16 -24.20 -17.02
C VAL A 130 7.67 -24.48 -17.02
N LEU A 131 8.28 -24.67 -15.85
CA LEU A 131 9.70 -25.03 -15.72
C LEU A 131 10.03 -26.34 -16.42
N LYS A 132 9.18 -27.35 -16.30
CA LYS A 132 9.36 -28.64 -16.97
C LYS A 132 9.34 -28.47 -18.48
N GLY A 133 8.38 -27.71 -19.01
CA GLY A 133 8.31 -27.40 -20.45
C GLY A 133 9.55 -26.62 -20.94
N MET A 134 10.10 -25.71 -20.13
CA MET A 134 11.35 -25.02 -20.46
C MET A 134 12.56 -25.97 -20.49
N ALA A 135 12.64 -26.91 -19.55
CA ALA A 135 13.75 -27.85 -19.46
C ALA A 135 13.73 -28.88 -20.60
N GLU A 136 12.54 -29.38 -20.98
CA GLU A 136 12.37 -30.32 -22.11
C GLU A 136 12.56 -29.64 -23.48
N GLY A 137 12.39 -28.31 -23.55
CA GLY A 137 12.53 -27.53 -24.78
C GLY A 137 13.93 -26.96 -25.05
N ASP A 138 14.88 -27.11 -24.12
CA ASP A 138 16.21 -26.49 -24.19
C ASP A 138 17.33 -27.56 -24.24
N PRO A 139 17.90 -27.83 -25.43
CA PRO A 139 18.97 -28.81 -25.61
C PRO A 139 20.22 -28.53 -24.75
N GLU A 140 20.47 -27.27 -24.39
CA GLU A 140 21.58 -26.90 -23.52
C GLU A 140 21.33 -27.37 -22.09
N ILE A 141 20.09 -27.21 -21.59
CA ILE A 141 19.68 -27.70 -20.27
C ILE A 141 19.77 -29.23 -20.23
N GLU A 142 19.25 -29.93 -21.25
CA GLU A 142 19.33 -31.39 -21.31
C GLU A 142 20.78 -31.90 -21.32
N SER A 143 21.64 -31.28 -22.13
CA SER A 143 23.06 -31.62 -22.20
C SER A 143 23.75 -31.40 -20.85
N ARG A 144 23.43 -30.30 -20.17
CA ARG A 144 23.99 -29.96 -18.87
C ARG A 144 23.55 -30.94 -17.78
N ILE A 145 22.29 -31.39 -17.78
CA ILE A 145 21.81 -32.45 -16.87
C ILE A 145 22.59 -33.76 -17.08
N LYS A 146 22.82 -34.17 -18.34
CA LYS A 146 23.60 -35.38 -18.66
C LYS A 146 25.05 -35.26 -18.19
N ALA A 147 25.68 -34.10 -18.39
CA ALA A 147 27.05 -33.83 -17.95
C ALA A 147 27.17 -33.86 -16.41
N ILE A 148 26.18 -33.33 -15.69
CA ILE A 148 26.13 -33.31 -14.22
C ILE A 148 26.14 -34.72 -13.64
N HIS A 149 25.34 -35.65 -14.19
CA HIS A 149 25.30 -37.04 -13.72
C HIS A 149 26.61 -37.82 -13.94
N ALA A 150 27.53 -37.30 -14.74
CA ALA A 150 28.86 -37.89 -14.94
C ALA A 150 29.92 -37.36 -13.95
N LEU A 151 29.57 -36.44 -13.05
CA LEU A 151 30.49 -35.82 -12.08
C LEU A 151 30.63 -36.62 -10.78
N SER A 152 31.60 -36.23 -9.95
CA SER A 152 31.68 -36.72 -8.56
C SER A 152 30.50 -36.19 -7.72
N PRO A 153 30.10 -36.88 -6.63
CA PRO A 153 28.91 -36.50 -5.85
C PRO A 153 28.91 -35.06 -5.32
N GLU A 154 30.09 -34.54 -4.94
CA GLU A 154 30.25 -33.17 -4.44
C GLU A 154 30.06 -32.13 -5.55
N ARG A 155 30.68 -32.35 -6.72
CA ARG A 155 30.55 -31.45 -7.88
C ARG A 155 29.17 -31.55 -8.53
N GLU A 156 28.56 -32.73 -8.51
CA GLU A 156 27.20 -32.95 -8.96
C GLU A 156 26.21 -32.08 -8.16
N LYS A 157 26.38 -32.00 -6.84
CA LYS A 157 25.55 -31.16 -5.98
C LYS A 157 25.67 -29.68 -6.33
N ASP A 158 26.89 -29.17 -6.45
CA ASP A 158 27.14 -27.75 -6.74
C ASP A 158 26.59 -27.36 -8.13
N GLU A 159 26.79 -28.19 -9.14
CA GLU A 159 26.26 -27.94 -10.48
C GLU A 159 24.73 -28.06 -10.55
N LYS A 160 24.11 -28.96 -9.76
CA LYS A 160 22.64 -29.02 -9.64
C LYS A 160 22.08 -27.73 -9.05
N ILE A 161 22.74 -27.16 -8.04
CA ILE A 161 22.35 -25.87 -7.47
C ILE A 161 22.48 -24.76 -8.52
N ALA A 162 23.62 -24.70 -9.23
CA ALA A 162 23.85 -23.70 -10.27
C ALA A 162 22.82 -23.78 -11.41
N LEU A 163 22.49 -25.00 -11.86
CA LEU A 163 21.44 -25.22 -12.86
C LEU A 163 20.07 -24.77 -12.35
N GLY A 164 19.71 -25.11 -11.11
CA GLY A 164 18.47 -24.68 -10.48
C GLY A 164 18.35 -23.15 -10.39
N MET A 165 19.42 -22.45 -10.00
CA MET A 165 19.43 -20.98 -9.95
C MET A 165 19.26 -20.36 -11.35
N ASN A 166 19.88 -20.95 -12.38
CA ASN A 166 19.72 -20.48 -13.75
C ASN A 166 18.28 -20.66 -14.26
N LEU A 167 17.66 -21.82 -13.98
CA LEU A 167 16.27 -22.09 -14.32
C LEU A 167 15.31 -21.13 -13.62
N ALA A 168 15.53 -20.85 -12.34
CA ALA A 168 14.72 -19.88 -11.59
C ALA A 168 14.83 -18.46 -12.19
N ALA A 169 16.03 -18.04 -12.61
CA ALA A 169 16.23 -16.76 -13.29
C ALA A 169 15.49 -16.72 -14.64
N LYS A 170 15.61 -17.76 -15.46
CA LYS A 170 14.88 -17.89 -16.74
C LYS A 170 13.36 -17.86 -16.54
N LEU A 171 12.84 -18.57 -15.53
CA LEU A 171 11.41 -18.55 -15.21
C LEU A 171 10.94 -17.14 -14.85
N LYS A 172 11.70 -16.43 -14.01
CA LYS A 172 11.37 -15.06 -13.62
C LYS A 172 11.36 -14.11 -14.82
N GLU A 173 12.34 -14.21 -15.71
CA GLU A 173 12.35 -13.42 -16.95
C GLU A 173 11.14 -13.72 -17.84
N TYR A 174 10.78 -15.01 -17.96
CA TYR A 174 9.59 -15.42 -18.70
C TYR A 174 8.30 -14.90 -18.07
N ALA A 175 8.19 -14.96 -16.74
CA ALA A 175 7.04 -14.42 -16.01
C ALA A 175 6.89 -12.92 -16.25
N ASN A 176 8.00 -12.15 -16.19
CA ASN A 176 7.99 -10.72 -16.44
C ASN A 176 7.51 -10.38 -17.87
N GLN A 177 7.92 -11.15 -18.89
CA GLN A 177 7.45 -10.93 -20.26
C GLN A 177 5.92 -11.08 -20.37
N TRP A 178 5.35 -12.09 -19.71
CA TRP A 178 3.89 -12.26 -19.69
C TRP A 178 3.19 -11.21 -18.85
N ALA A 179 3.75 -10.83 -17.71
CA ALA A 179 3.24 -9.76 -16.87
C ALA A 179 3.17 -8.44 -17.66
N ASP A 180 4.22 -8.10 -18.41
CA ASP A 180 4.28 -6.91 -19.27
C ASP A 180 3.23 -6.97 -20.38
N GLU A 181 3.02 -8.13 -21.01
CA GLU A 181 2.00 -8.29 -22.06
C GLU A 181 0.58 -8.11 -21.52
N ILE A 182 0.26 -8.74 -20.38
CA ILE A 182 -1.04 -8.59 -19.72
C ILE A 182 -1.25 -7.14 -19.29
N LEU A 183 -0.25 -6.54 -18.62
CA LEU A 183 -0.31 -5.16 -18.14
C LEU A 183 -0.50 -4.19 -19.30
N PHE A 184 0.21 -4.36 -20.42
CA PHE A 184 0.08 -3.53 -21.61
C PHE A 184 -1.32 -3.61 -22.23
N ALA A 185 -1.94 -4.79 -22.25
CA ALA A 185 -3.29 -4.96 -22.77
C ALA A 185 -4.32 -4.26 -21.87
N LEU A 186 -4.24 -4.47 -20.56
CA LEU A 186 -5.20 -3.92 -19.59
C LEU A 186 -5.04 -2.41 -19.37
N LYS A 187 -3.81 -1.86 -19.47
CA LYS A 187 -3.56 -0.41 -19.46
C LYS A 187 -4.34 0.36 -20.54
N LYS A 188 -4.71 -0.27 -21.66
CA LYS A 188 -5.47 0.38 -22.75
C LYS A 188 -6.93 0.64 -22.39
N VAL A 189 -7.45 -0.10 -21.42
CA VAL A 189 -8.85 -0.02 -20.96
C VAL A 189 -8.94 0.49 -19.51
N SER A 190 -7.83 0.99 -18.95
CA SER A 190 -7.78 1.63 -17.64
C SER A 190 -7.27 3.07 -17.72
N GLN A 191 -7.51 3.85 -16.67
CA GLN A 191 -7.01 5.22 -16.53
C GLN A 191 -5.57 5.23 -15.99
N GLU A 192 -5.31 4.39 -14.99
CA GLU A 192 -4.01 4.18 -14.36
C GLU A 192 -3.85 2.70 -14.01
N SER A 193 -2.62 2.28 -13.70
CA SER A 193 -2.31 0.93 -13.22
C SER A 193 -1.23 1.01 -12.13
N ALA A 194 -1.35 0.19 -11.10
CA ALA A 194 -0.40 0.07 -10.01
C ALA A 194 0.01 -1.41 -9.87
N PRO A 195 1.17 -1.83 -10.40
CA PRO A 195 1.69 -3.17 -10.18
C PRO A 195 2.13 -3.34 -8.71
N HIS A 196 1.89 -4.52 -8.17
CA HIS A 196 2.28 -4.93 -6.82
C HIS A 196 3.28 -6.08 -6.88
N ASP A 197 3.94 -6.34 -5.75
CA ASP A 197 4.83 -7.49 -5.63
C ASP A 197 4.05 -8.81 -5.81
N VAL A 198 4.66 -9.71 -6.57
CA VAL A 198 4.20 -11.10 -6.69
C VAL A 198 4.70 -11.91 -5.50
N MET A 199 3.84 -12.78 -4.96
CA MET A 199 4.13 -13.47 -3.70
C MET A 199 5.01 -14.72 -3.86
N ASN A 200 4.96 -15.35 -5.03
CA ASN A 200 5.66 -16.60 -5.33
C ASN A 200 5.77 -16.79 -6.85
N ASP A 201 6.50 -17.83 -7.26
CA ASP A 201 6.73 -18.13 -8.69
C ASP A 201 5.46 -18.56 -9.44
N ASP A 202 4.37 -18.92 -8.75
CA ASP A 202 3.09 -19.26 -9.37
C ASP A 202 2.29 -18.01 -9.76
N MET A 203 2.62 -16.84 -9.19
CA MET A 203 1.95 -15.57 -9.45
C MET A 203 2.75 -14.76 -10.47
N VAL A 204 2.16 -14.59 -11.65
CA VAL A 204 2.79 -13.91 -12.79
C VAL A 204 2.50 -12.42 -12.74
N LEU A 205 1.27 -12.04 -12.39
CA LEU A 205 0.86 -10.65 -12.26
C LEU A 205 0.02 -10.47 -11.00
N ASN A 206 0.26 -9.37 -10.30
CA ASN A 206 -0.59 -8.82 -9.28
C ASN A 206 -0.63 -7.29 -9.49
N ALA A 207 -1.74 -6.76 -9.98
CA ALA A 207 -1.82 -5.34 -10.30
C ALA A 207 -3.23 -4.80 -10.12
N SER A 208 -3.30 -3.56 -9.64
CA SER A 208 -4.54 -2.78 -9.53
C SER A 208 -4.70 -1.86 -10.73
N PHE A 209 -5.93 -1.65 -11.17
CA PHE A 209 -6.27 -0.79 -12.30
C PHE A 209 -7.35 0.19 -11.91
N LEU A 210 -7.12 1.48 -12.19
CA LEU A 210 -8.08 2.53 -11.90
C LEU A 210 -9.00 2.71 -13.11
N LEU A 211 -10.30 2.50 -12.92
CA LEU A 211 -11.30 2.61 -13.97
C LEU A 211 -12.28 3.73 -13.64
N LYS A 212 -12.98 4.23 -14.66
CA LYS A 212 -14.26 4.89 -14.41
C LYS A 212 -15.34 3.84 -14.22
N HIS A 213 -16.39 4.16 -13.45
CA HIS A 213 -17.52 3.24 -13.23
C HIS A 213 -18.16 2.71 -14.52
N ASP A 214 -18.24 3.53 -15.56
CA ASP A 214 -18.82 3.14 -16.86
C ASP A 214 -17.89 2.27 -17.73
N GLN A 215 -16.66 1.99 -17.27
CA GLN A 215 -15.67 1.19 -17.98
C GLN A 215 -15.48 -0.21 -17.37
N GLU A 216 -16.18 -0.55 -16.28
CA GLU A 216 -16.06 -1.84 -15.60
C GLU A 216 -16.32 -3.03 -16.55
N ASP A 217 -17.42 -3.00 -17.30
CA ASP A 217 -17.77 -4.05 -18.26
C ASP A 217 -16.75 -4.18 -19.40
N GLN A 218 -16.23 -3.05 -19.89
CA GLN A 218 -15.19 -3.03 -20.93
C GLN A 218 -13.89 -3.68 -20.43
N PHE A 219 -13.53 -3.39 -19.18
CA PHE A 219 -12.34 -3.93 -18.56
C PHE A 219 -12.47 -5.44 -18.31
N SER A 220 -13.60 -5.90 -17.74
CA SER A 220 -13.86 -7.32 -17.54
C SER A 220 -13.79 -8.09 -18.86
N LYS A 221 -14.38 -7.56 -19.93
CA LYS A 221 -14.26 -8.16 -21.27
C LYS A 221 -12.82 -8.25 -21.77
N ALA A 222 -11.99 -7.24 -21.52
CA ALA A 222 -10.58 -7.28 -21.92
C ALA A 222 -9.81 -8.38 -21.17
N VAL A 223 -10.15 -8.66 -19.92
CA VAL A 223 -9.56 -9.80 -19.17
C VAL A 223 -10.04 -11.13 -19.75
N GLU A 224 -11.33 -11.26 -20.08
CA GLU A 224 -11.88 -12.46 -20.74
C GLU A 224 -11.24 -12.71 -22.12
N ASP A 225 -11.02 -11.66 -22.91
CA ASP A 225 -10.34 -11.76 -24.21
C ASP A 225 -8.89 -12.22 -24.05
N LEU A 226 -8.19 -11.82 -22.97
CA LEU A 226 -6.85 -12.32 -22.65
C LEU A 226 -6.86 -13.79 -22.23
N ASP A 227 -7.81 -14.18 -21.38
CA ASP A 227 -7.98 -15.57 -20.94
C ASP A 227 -8.20 -16.51 -22.13
N GLN A 228 -9.09 -16.11 -23.06
CA GLN A 228 -9.32 -16.86 -24.30
C GLN A 228 -8.08 -16.90 -25.19
N ARG A 229 -7.40 -15.76 -25.38
CA ARG A 229 -6.19 -15.67 -26.22
C ARG A 229 -5.05 -16.53 -25.69
N PHE A 230 -4.95 -16.70 -24.38
CA PHE A 230 -3.89 -17.49 -23.75
C PHE A 230 -4.30 -18.94 -23.48
N GLU A 231 -5.48 -19.37 -23.93
CA GLU A 231 -5.92 -20.76 -24.00
C GLU A 231 -5.73 -21.53 -22.68
N GLY A 232 -6.06 -20.91 -21.55
CA GLY A 232 -5.97 -21.53 -20.22
C GLY A 232 -4.55 -21.63 -19.64
N LYS A 233 -3.56 -20.96 -20.24
CA LYS A 233 -2.19 -20.86 -19.70
C LYS A 233 -2.13 -20.18 -18.34
N PHE A 234 -3.03 -19.23 -18.11
CA PHE A 234 -3.14 -18.52 -16.84
C PHE A 234 -4.53 -18.75 -16.25
N ASN A 235 -4.62 -18.69 -14.93
CA ASN A 235 -5.85 -18.50 -14.21
C ASN A 235 -5.93 -17.02 -13.80
N PHE A 236 -6.86 -16.28 -14.41
CA PHE A 236 -7.13 -14.89 -14.09
C PHE A 236 -8.17 -14.77 -12.98
N ARG A 237 -7.88 -13.96 -11.97
CA ARG A 237 -8.83 -13.56 -10.95
C ARG A 237 -8.96 -12.04 -10.96
N CYS A 238 -10.19 -11.57 -11.18
CA CYS A 238 -10.55 -10.16 -11.05
C CYS A 238 -11.26 -9.92 -9.72
N ILE A 239 -10.87 -8.89 -8.99
CA ILE A 239 -11.46 -8.51 -7.70
C ILE A 239 -11.84 -7.02 -7.76
N GLY A 240 -13.11 -6.73 -7.48
CA GLY A 240 -13.66 -5.38 -7.44
C GLY A 240 -15.11 -5.32 -7.92
N PRO A 241 -15.69 -4.11 -8.02
CA PRO A 241 -15.05 -2.81 -7.80
C PRO A 241 -14.68 -2.57 -6.32
N LEU A 242 -13.45 -2.10 -6.09
CA LEU A 242 -12.91 -1.76 -4.76
C LEU A 242 -12.80 -0.24 -4.58
N PRO A 243 -12.73 0.25 -3.32
CA PRO A 243 -12.20 1.58 -3.06
C PRO A 243 -10.81 1.70 -3.69
N PRO A 244 -10.43 2.88 -4.22
CA PRO A 244 -9.16 3.06 -4.91
C PRO A 244 -7.94 3.13 -3.96
N TYR A 245 -7.70 2.09 -3.18
CA TYR A 245 -6.61 2.01 -2.20
C TYR A 245 -5.23 2.22 -2.82
N SER A 246 -4.99 1.62 -3.97
CA SER A 246 -3.70 1.68 -4.65
C SER A 246 -3.44 3.06 -5.26
N PHE A 247 -4.48 3.87 -5.47
CA PHE A 247 -4.38 5.16 -6.19
C PHE A 247 -4.63 6.38 -5.31
N SER A 248 -5.46 6.25 -4.28
CA SER A 248 -5.79 7.31 -3.34
C SER A 248 -6.12 6.74 -1.97
N MET A 249 -5.19 6.90 -1.03
CA MET A 249 -5.38 6.47 0.35
C MET A 249 -4.96 7.57 1.30
N ILE A 250 -5.79 7.82 2.30
CA ILE A 250 -5.46 8.70 3.42
C ILE A 250 -4.53 7.96 4.37
N LEU A 251 -3.35 8.52 4.57
CA LEU A 251 -2.39 8.10 5.58
C LEU A 251 -2.44 9.10 6.73
N VAL A 252 -2.62 8.62 7.95
CA VAL A 252 -2.45 9.44 9.14
C VAL A 252 -1.15 9.00 9.79
N LYS A 253 -0.14 9.86 9.73
CA LYS A 253 1.14 9.66 10.40
C LYS A 253 1.01 10.23 11.80
N GLU A 254 1.15 9.38 12.81
CA GLU A 254 1.19 9.81 14.21
C GLU A 254 2.60 10.19 14.62
N PHE A 255 2.71 11.11 15.59
CA PHE A 255 3.96 11.56 16.16
C PHE A 255 3.95 11.32 17.66
N GLU A 256 4.88 10.51 18.16
CA GLU A 256 5.06 10.35 19.60
C GLU A 256 5.81 11.56 20.19
N GLU A 257 5.29 12.13 21.27
CA GLU A 257 5.94 13.27 21.95
C GLU A 257 7.40 12.98 22.33
N ARG A 258 7.69 11.73 22.69
CA ARG A 258 9.04 11.30 23.06
C ARG A 258 9.99 11.33 21.87
N GLU A 259 9.54 10.89 20.70
CA GLU A 259 10.33 10.90 19.46
C GLU A 259 10.59 12.33 19.00
N ILE A 260 9.57 13.19 19.03
CA ILE A 260 9.70 14.62 18.72
C ILE A 260 10.71 15.29 19.66
N ARG A 261 10.65 15.00 20.96
CA ARG A 261 11.61 15.53 21.94
C ARG A 261 13.04 15.08 21.64
N ARG A 262 13.23 13.79 21.39
CA ARG A 262 14.55 13.23 21.04
C ARG A 262 15.10 13.84 19.74
N ALA A 263 14.26 14.03 18.72
CA ALA A 263 14.68 14.66 17.48
C ALA A 263 15.10 16.13 17.68
N LYS A 264 14.40 16.87 18.55
CA LYS A 264 14.80 18.23 18.94
C LYS A 264 16.16 18.23 19.63
N GLU A 265 16.39 17.31 20.56
CA GLU A 265 17.69 17.16 21.24
C GLU A 265 18.83 16.88 20.25
N VAL A 266 18.61 15.99 19.27
CA VAL A 266 19.60 15.68 18.22
C VAL A 266 19.97 16.92 17.39
N LEU A 267 18.99 17.76 17.06
CA LEU A 267 19.24 19.01 16.33
C LEU A 267 19.64 20.20 17.21
N GLY A 268 19.73 20.03 18.53
CA GLY A 268 20.04 21.13 19.46
C GLY A 268 18.94 22.20 19.53
N LEU A 269 17.68 21.80 19.34
CA LEU A 269 16.52 22.69 19.34
C LEU A 269 15.82 22.70 20.70
N GLU A 270 15.40 23.88 21.17
CA GLU A 270 14.66 24.05 22.43
C GLU A 270 13.27 24.65 22.19
N GLY A 271 12.25 24.27 22.97
CA GLY A 271 10.92 24.91 22.90
C GLY A 271 10.10 24.58 21.65
N ASP A 272 9.16 25.46 21.32
CA ASP A 272 8.29 25.33 20.16
C ASP A 272 8.95 25.95 18.93
N GLN A 273 9.13 25.15 17.88
CA GLN A 273 9.95 25.49 16.73
C GLN A 273 9.11 25.49 15.46
N ASN A 274 9.40 26.44 14.58
CA ASN A 274 8.78 26.52 13.26
C ASN A 274 9.67 25.85 12.19
N LEU A 275 9.12 25.73 10.98
CA LEU A 275 9.80 25.06 9.87
C LEU A 275 11.17 25.69 9.52
N GLU A 276 11.30 27.01 9.66
CA GLU A 276 12.55 27.71 9.34
C GLU A 276 13.64 27.41 10.35
N THR A 277 13.32 27.37 11.65
CA THR A 277 14.32 27.06 12.67
C THR A 277 14.83 25.62 12.53
N VAL A 278 13.93 24.67 12.23
CA VAL A 278 14.31 23.26 12.00
C VAL A 278 15.27 23.13 10.81
N LYS A 279 14.97 23.80 9.69
CA LYS A 279 15.85 23.81 8.50
C LYS A 279 17.20 24.45 8.78
N HIS A 280 17.22 25.54 9.54
CA HIS A 280 18.46 26.21 9.90
C HIS A 280 19.36 25.32 10.77
N ALA A 281 18.80 24.72 11.82
CA ALA A 281 19.53 23.82 12.72
C ALA A 281 20.09 22.60 11.97
N TYR A 282 19.30 22.00 11.07
CA TYR A 282 19.79 20.90 10.22
C TYR A 282 20.96 21.32 9.33
N LYS A 283 20.93 22.52 8.74
CA LYS A 283 22.03 23.01 7.90
C LYS A 283 23.33 23.19 8.68
N GLU A 284 23.25 23.75 9.89
CA GLU A 284 24.42 23.92 10.75
C GLU A 284 24.96 22.56 11.23
N LYS A 285 24.10 21.67 11.71
CA LYS A 285 24.48 20.32 12.12
C LYS A 285 25.03 19.48 10.95
N SER A 286 24.46 19.60 9.76
CA SER A 286 24.95 18.89 8.60
C SER A 286 26.37 19.31 8.24
N ARG A 287 26.72 20.59 8.37
CA ARG A 287 28.10 21.06 8.10
C ARG A 287 29.12 20.48 9.08
N GLU A 288 28.72 20.31 10.35
CA GLU A 288 29.58 19.75 11.40
C GLU A 288 29.84 18.24 11.22
N PHE A 289 28.89 17.50 10.64
CA PHE A 289 28.92 16.02 10.62
C PHE A 289 28.87 15.42 9.20
N HIS A 290 29.01 16.22 8.13
CA HIS A 290 28.92 15.70 6.76
C HIS A 290 30.10 14.77 6.43
N PRO A 291 29.87 13.56 5.90
CA PRO A 291 30.95 12.60 5.63
C PRO A 291 31.97 13.07 4.60
N ASP A 292 31.54 13.88 3.61
CA ASP A 292 32.48 14.44 2.63
C ASP A 292 33.39 15.55 3.19
N ILE A 293 32.99 16.19 4.30
CA ILE A 293 33.76 17.27 4.95
C ILE A 293 34.58 16.67 6.10
N HIS A 294 34.02 15.68 6.79
CA HIS A 294 34.56 15.02 7.97
C HIS A 294 34.48 13.48 7.82
N PRO A 295 35.27 12.88 6.91
CA PRO A 295 35.26 11.44 6.67
C PRO A 295 35.72 10.60 7.87
N GLU A 296 36.33 11.24 8.87
CA GLU A 296 36.72 10.66 10.15
C GLU A 296 35.56 10.43 11.12
N LEU A 297 34.40 11.06 10.90
CA LEU A 297 33.23 10.96 11.78
C LEU A 297 32.36 9.74 11.42
N ASP A 298 31.60 9.25 12.39
CA ASP A 298 30.71 8.11 12.21
C ASP A 298 29.51 8.49 11.34
N ASN A 299 29.36 7.83 10.18
CA ASN A 299 28.22 8.00 9.28
C ASN A 299 26.86 7.80 9.98
N GLN A 300 26.82 7.02 11.06
CA GLN A 300 25.59 6.84 11.84
C GLN A 300 25.13 8.14 12.52
N GLU A 301 26.04 9.06 12.86
CA GLU A 301 25.67 10.35 13.47
C GLU A 301 24.98 11.26 12.45
N PHE A 302 25.53 11.36 11.23
CA PHE A 302 24.89 12.10 10.15
C PHE A 302 23.51 11.54 9.79
N GLN A 303 23.38 10.21 9.77
CA GLN A 303 22.09 9.56 9.53
C GLN A 303 21.06 9.92 10.61
N LYS A 304 21.44 9.88 11.90
CA LYS A 304 20.56 10.29 13.01
C LYS A 304 20.10 11.75 12.89
N ILE A 305 21.01 12.65 12.47
CA ILE A 305 20.70 14.07 12.25
C ILE A 305 19.66 14.21 11.12
N HIS A 306 19.86 13.50 10.02
CA HIS A 306 18.93 13.54 8.89
C HIS A 306 17.56 12.95 9.26
N GLU A 307 17.50 11.81 9.93
CA GLU A 307 16.26 11.20 10.42
C GLU A 307 15.50 12.13 11.38
N ALA A 308 16.21 12.78 12.31
CA ALA A 308 15.61 13.76 13.22
C ALA A 308 15.06 14.99 12.48
N TYR A 309 15.76 15.47 11.47
CA TYR A 309 15.31 16.57 10.62
C TYR A 309 14.05 16.21 9.84
N GLU A 310 14.01 15.07 9.14
CA GLU A 310 12.85 14.63 8.38
C GLU A 310 11.61 14.48 9.29
N LEU A 311 11.77 13.90 10.49
CA LEU A 311 10.69 13.77 11.47
C LEU A 311 10.13 15.13 11.90
N LEU A 312 11.01 16.09 12.26
CA LEU A 312 10.60 17.42 12.70
C LEU A 312 10.02 18.26 11.56
N LEU A 313 10.54 18.10 10.35
CA LEU A 313 10.01 18.75 9.16
C LEU A 313 8.56 18.32 8.93
N ASP A 314 8.28 17.01 9.00
CA ASP A 314 6.93 16.47 8.89
C ASP A 314 6.01 16.94 10.00
N TYR A 315 6.48 16.90 11.25
CA TYR A 315 5.72 17.38 12.41
C TYR A 315 5.32 18.85 12.28
N CYS A 316 6.25 19.71 11.86
CA CYS A 316 5.98 21.13 11.62
C CYS A 316 5.01 21.35 10.46
N GLN A 317 5.11 20.57 9.37
CA GLN A 317 4.17 20.63 8.25
C GLN A 317 2.75 20.18 8.64
N GLY A 318 2.63 19.22 9.57
CA GLY A 318 1.36 18.79 10.16
C GLY A 318 0.76 19.78 11.16
N GLY A 319 1.24 21.03 11.19
CA GLY A 319 0.74 22.04 12.14
C GLY A 319 1.15 21.78 13.60
N ARG A 320 2.15 20.90 13.82
CA ARG A 320 2.63 20.49 15.16
C ARG A 320 1.55 19.80 15.99
N GLN A 321 0.69 19.04 15.32
CA GLN A 321 -0.26 18.12 15.94
C GLN A 321 0.41 16.78 16.21
N SER A 322 -0.22 15.95 17.05
CA SER A 322 0.18 14.55 17.25
C SER A 322 -0.01 13.69 16.00
N TRP A 323 -0.49 14.26 14.89
CA TRP A 323 -0.65 13.58 13.61
C TRP A 323 -0.46 14.53 12.42
N LYS A 324 -0.23 13.96 11.23
CA LYS A 324 -0.27 14.63 9.92
C LYS A 324 -1.04 13.74 8.95
N VAL A 325 -1.87 14.35 8.11
CA VAL A 325 -2.49 13.64 7.00
C VAL A 325 -1.59 13.71 5.79
N ASP A 326 -1.23 12.57 5.24
CA ASP A 326 -0.64 12.42 3.91
C ASP A 326 -1.64 11.73 2.99
N LEU A 327 -1.56 12.00 1.68
CA LEU A 327 -2.36 11.32 0.68
C LEU A 327 -1.42 10.55 -0.22
N PHE A 328 -1.55 9.23 -0.20
CA PHE A 328 -0.75 8.37 -1.05
C PHE A 328 -1.21 8.52 -2.50
N GLN A 329 -0.26 8.84 -3.37
CA GLN A 329 -0.35 8.69 -4.82
C GLN A 329 0.66 7.65 -5.23
N THR A 330 0.24 6.65 -5.99
CA THR A 330 1.19 6.01 -6.90
C THR A 330 1.70 7.09 -7.84
N ASN A 331 2.98 7.43 -7.74
CA ASN A 331 3.66 8.13 -8.81
C ASN A 331 3.56 7.23 -10.03
N GLY A 332 2.63 7.54 -10.94
CA GLY A 332 2.57 6.95 -12.26
C GLY A 332 3.85 7.26 -13.02
N LYS A 333 4.90 6.48 -12.79
CA LYS A 333 5.91 6.24 -13.80
C LYS A 333 5.33 5.17 -14.69
N GLY A 334 4.57 5.66 -15.68
CA GLY A 334 3.96 4.87 -16.75
C GLY A 334 4.99 4.09 -17.55
#